data_AF-A0A644XFD1-F1
#
_entry.id   AF-A0A644XFD1-F1
#
_cell.length_a   1.000
_cell.length_b   1.000
_cell.length_c   1.000
_cell.angle_alpha   90.00
_cell.angle_beta   90.00
_cell.angle_gamma   90.00
#
_symmetry.space_group_name_H-M   'P 1'
#
loop_
_entity.id
_entity.type
_entity.pdbx_description
1 polymer ?
#
loop_
_entity_poly.entity_id
_entity_poly.type
_entity_poly.pdbx_seq_one_letter_code
_entity_poly.pdbx_strand_id
1 'polypeptide(L)' 'MATAREFFIVIRLRDEKETDVLPYLSRIEKSLKDQGFTARRANDVDIKRLLGVYFEQNVTTEKFEDFDGERWVILNE' A
#
# COMPACT_ATOMS: atom_id res chain seq x y z
N MET A 1 8.28 -13.79 -18.98
CA MET A 1 8.02 -12.33 -18.95
C MET A 1 8.30 -11.87 -17.54
N ALA A 2 9.27 -10.98 -17.32
CA ALA A 2 9.45 -10.39 -16.00
C ALA A 2 8.28 -9.43 -15.78
N THR A 3 7.32 -9.82 -14.94
CA THR A 3 6.32 -8.90 -14.40
C THR A 3 7.07 -7.71 -13.81
N ALA A 4 6.60 -6.49 -14.09
CA ALA A 4 7.20 -5.28 -13.53
C ALA A 4 7.24 -5.43 -12.00
N ARG A 5 8.43 -5.30 -11.41
CA ARG A 5 8.59 -5.38 -9.96
C ARG A 5 7.99 -4.12 -9.34
N GLU A 6 6.95 -4.29 -8.55
CA GLU A 6 6.43 -3.23 -7.69
C GLU A 6 7.26 -3.16 -6.40
N PHE A 7 7.47 -1.95 -5.89
CA PHE A 7 8.22 -1.71 -4.66
C PHE A 7 7.39 -0.89 -3.68
N PHE A 8 7.50 -1.22 -2.39
CA PHE A 8 6.99 -0.39 -1.31
C PHE A 8 8.12 0.43 -0.69
N ILE A 9 7.90 1.72 -0.49
CA ILE A 9 8.80 2.61 0.26
C ILE A 9 8.13 2.91 1.59
N VAL A 10 8.72 2.40 2.69
CA VAL A 10 8.21 2.60 4.05
C VAL A 10 9.04 3.69 4.72
N ILE A 11 8.37 4.79 5.11
CA ILE A 11 9.01 5.94 5.73
C ILE A 11 8.62 5.96 7.21
N ARG A 12 9.62 5.85 8.10
CA ARG A 12 9.39 5.99 9.54
C ARG A 12 9.51 7.46 9.92
N LEU A 13 8.39 8.05 10.31
CA LEU A 13 8.35 9.41 10.86
C LEU A 13 8.79 9.33 12.32
N ARG A 14 9.82 10.10 12.69
CA ARG A 14 10.28 10.21 14.08
C ARG A 14 10.22 11.68 14.46
N ASP A 15 9.53 12.00 15.55
CA ASP A 15 9.47 13.35 16.11
C ASP A 15 8.92 14.43 15.16
N GLU A 16 8.23 14.04 14.09
CA GLU A 16 7.59 14.94 13.13
C GLU A 16 6.24 15.42 13.69
N LYS A 17 5.98 16.73 13.61
CA LYS A 17 4.65 17.25 13.90
C LYS A 17 3.68 16.75 12.83
N GLU A 18 2.48 16.32 13.24
CA GLU A 18 1.46 15.79 12.34
C GLU A 18 1.17 16.73 11.15
N THR A 19 1.22 18.05 11.39
CA THR A 19 1.04 19.10 10.37
C THR A 19 2.08 19.07 9.26
N ASP A 20 3.29 18.58 9.54
CA ASP A 20 4.42 18.59 8.61
C ASP A 20 4.58 17.26 7.85
N VAL A 21 3.89 16.21 8.30
CA VAL A 21 3.94 14.87 7.71
C VAL A 21 3.45 14.86 6.27
N LEU A 22 2.26 15.40 5.99
CA LEU A 22 1.68 15.36 4.65
C LEU A 22 2.49 16.17 3.62
N PRO A 23 2.97 17.40 3.93
CA PRO A 23 3.93 18.11 3.07
C PRO A 23 5.22 17.32 2.84
N TYR A 24 5.78 16.69 3.87
CA TYR A 24 7.00 15.89 3.76
C TYR A 24 6.83 14.71 2.81
N LEU A 25 5.76 13.91 2.98
CA LEU A 25 5.44 12.79 2.09
C LEU A 25 5.21 13.25 0.64
N SER A 26 4.56 14.40 0.44
CA SER A 26 4.32 14.96 -0.90
C SER A 26 5.62 15.33 -1.62
N ARG A 27 6.63 15.84 -0.89
CA ARG A 27 7.97 16.11 -1.44
C ARG A 27 8.66 14.82 -1.90
N ILE A 28 8.54 13.74 -1.13
CA ILE A 28 9.12 12.44 -1.49
C ILE A 28 8.44 11.88 -2.75
N GLU A 29 7.10 11.91 -2.80
CA GLU A 29 6.35 11.47 -3.99
C GLU A 29 6.77 12.26 -5.24
N LYS A 30 6.91 13.59 -5.12
CA LYS A 30 7.38 14.43 -6.21
C LYS A 30 8.80 14.03 -6.65
N SER A 31 9.73 13.85 -5.72
CA SER A 31 11.11 13.46 -6.05
C SER A 31 11.20 12.13 -6.78
N LEU A 32 10.32 11.16 -6.47
CA LEU A 32 10.25 9.88 -7.19
C LEU A 32 9.74 10.09 -8.62
N LYS A 33 8.70 10.90 -8.80
CA LYS A 33 8.15 11.23 -10.12
C LYS A 33 9.16 11.98 -10.99
N ASP A 34 9.91 12.91 -10.41
CA ASP A 34 10.96 13.66 -11.10
C ASP A 34 12.11 12.74 -11.59
N GLN A 35 12.30 11.58 -10.95
CA GLN A 35 13.25 10.54 -11.34
C GLN A 35 12.67 9.52 -12.36
N GLY A 36 11.42 9.72 -12.82
CA GLY A 36 10.76 8.84 -13.78
C GLY A 36 10.04 7.64 -13.18
N PHE A 37 9.92 7.54 -11.85
CA PHE A 37 9.12 6.51 -11.21
C PHE A 37 7.64 6.87 -11.21
N THR A 38 6.77 5.88 -11.42
CA THR A 38 5.35 6.01 -11.09
C THR A 38 5.18 5.70 -9.61
N ALA A 39 4.93 6.74 -8.81
CA ALA A 39 4.72 6.61 -7.36
C ALA A 39 3.38 7.21 -6.96
N ARG A 40 2.72 6.59 -5.98
CA ARG A 40 1.50 7.08 -5.31
C ARG A 40 1.53 6.67 -3.84
N ARG A 41 0.76 7.35 -3.00
CA ARG A 41 0.51 6.90 -1.63
C ARG A 41 -0.19 5.54 -1.63
N ALA A 42 0.21 4.68 -0.70
CA ALA A 42 -0.42 3.40 -0.45
C ALA A 42 -1.83 3.65 0.12
N ASN A 43 -2.81 2.90 -0.39
CA ASN A 43 -4.15 2.82 0.18
C ASN A 43 -4.28 1.55 1.04
N ASP A 44 -5.46 1.34 1.62
CA ASP A 44 -5.71 0.22 2.52
C ASP A 44 -5.45 -1.15 1.86
N VAL A 45 -5.82 -1.30 0.59
CA VAL A 45 -5.60 -2.54 -0.17
C VAL A 45 -4.09 -2.81 -0.34
N ASP A 46 -3.31 -1.77 -0.61
CA ASP A 46 -1.86 -1.90 -0.73
C ASP A 46 -1.21 -2.29 0.60
N ILE A 47 -1.68 -1.71 1.71
CA ILE A 47 -1.19 -2.02 3.05
C ILE A 47 -1.50 -3.49 3.40
N LYS A 48 -2.72 -3.96 3.12
CA LYS A 48 -3.07 -5.37 3.31
C LYS A 48 -2.22 -6.30 2.46
N ARG A 49 -1.96 -5.94 1.20
CA ARG A 49 -1.06 -6.70 0.31
C ARG A 49 0.35 -6.78 0.89
N LEU A 50 0.89 -5.67 1.39
CA LEU A 50 2.20 -5.64 2.05
C LEU A 50 2.23 -6.57 3.27
N LEU A 51 1.21 -6.50 4.13
CA LEU A 51 1.10 -7.36 5.31
C LEU A 51 0.96 -8.85 4.94
N GLY A 52 0.16 -9.16 3.91
CA GLY A 52 0.00 -10.53 3.41
C GLY A 52 1.31 -11.13 2.92
N VAL A 53 2.11 -10.35 2.16
CA VAL A 53 3.46 -10.76 1.76
C VAL A 53 4.38 -10.93 2.96
N TYR A 54 4.34 -10.01 3.93
CA TYR A 54 5.19 -10.05 5.13
C TYR A 54 4.90 -11.25 6.03
N PHE A 55 3.63 -11.62 6.20
CA PHE A 55 3.21 -12.75 7.02
C PHE A 55 3.16 -14.08 6.24
N GLU A 56 3.67 -14.11 5.02
CA GLU A 56 3.69 -15.30 4.15
C GLU A 56 2.28 -15.91 3.93
N GLN A 57 1.23 -15.09 4.01
CA GLN A 57 -0.13 -15.51 3.70
C GLN A 57 -0.26 -15.71 2.20
N ASN A 58 -0.64 -16.93 1.80
CA ASN A 58 -0.70 -17.44 0.42
C ASN A 58 -0.67 -16.37 -0.67
N VAL A 59 0.45 -16.33 -1.42
CA VAL A 59 0.75 -15.41 -2.54
C VAL A 59 -0.30 -15.48 -3.67
N THR A 60 -1.21 -16.45 -3.62
CA THR A 60 -2.33 -16.65 -4.55
C THR A 60 -3.59 -15.88 -4.17
N THR A 61 -3.62 -15.18 -3.03
CA THR A 61 -4.78 -14.41 -2.58
C THR A 61 -4.87 -13.09 -3.34
N GLU A 62 -5.85 -12.96 -4.23
CA GLU A 62 -6.03 -11.76 -5.06
C GLU A 62 -6.61 -10.55 -4.28
N LYS A 63 -7.36 -10.81 -3.19
CA LYS A 63 -8.02 -9.78 -2.37
C LYS A 63 -8.00 -10.14 -0.89
N PHE A 64 -7.68 -9.16 -0.04
CA PHE A 64 -7.77 -9.28 1.42
C PHE A 64 -9.08 -8.66 1.90
N GLU A 65 -9.89 -9.45 2.61
CA GLU A 65 -11.19 -9.05 3.16
C GLU A 65 -11.05 -8.00 4.27
N ASP A 66 -12.07 -7.16 4.46
CA ASP A 66 -12.13 -6.20 5.58
C ASP A 66 -12.48 -6.91 6.91
N PHE A 67 -13.25 -7.99 6.84
CA PHE A 67 -13.65 -8.81 7.98
C PHE A 67 -13.84 -10.26 7.55
N ASP A 68 -13.70 -11.19 8.50
CA ASP A 68 -13.85 -12.63 8.23
C ASP A 68 -15.21 -12.92 7.61
N GLY A 69 -15.19 -13.61 6.47
CA GLY A 69 -16.41 -14.04 5.82
C GLY A 69 -17.02 -13.02 4.84
N GLU A 70 -16.40 -11.84 4.65
CA GLU A 70 -16.90 -10.78 3.76
C GLU A 70 -17.26 -11.31 2.35
N ARG A 71 -16.41 -12.14 1.74
CA ARG A 71 -16.65 -12.69 0.39
C ARG A 71 -17.83 -13.64 0.32
N TRP A 72 -18.29 -14.16 1.46
CA TRP A 72 -19.43 -15.07 1.56
C TRP A 72 -20.74 -14.35 1.89
N VAL A 73 -20.70 -13.04 2.15
CA VAL A 73 -21.90 -12.22 2.32
C VAL A 73 -22.51 -11.95 0.94
N ILE A 74 -23.60 -12.65 0.62
CA ILE A 74 -24.41 -12.37 -0.58
C ILE A 74 -25.50 -11.38 -0.16
N LEU A 75 -25.36 -10.12 -0.57
CA LEU A 75 -26.46 -9.16 -0.51
C LEU A 75 -27.40 -9.48 -1.67
N ASN A 76 -28.52 -10.16 -1.37
CA ASN A 76 -29.61 -10.31 -2.33
C ASN A 76 -30.23 -8.92 -2.54
N GLU A 77 -30.04 -8.33 -3.73
CA GLU A 77 -30.93 -7.26 -4.22
C GLU A 77 -32.28 -7.85 -4.65
#